data_AF-A0A8T4RX28-F1
#
_entry.id   AF-A0A8T4RX28-F1
#
_cell.length_a   1.000
_cell.length_b   1.000
_cell.length_c   1.000
_cell.angle_alpha   90.00
_cell.angle_beta   90.00
_cell.angle_gamma   90.00
#
_symmetry.space_group_name_H-M   'P 1'
#
loop_
_entity.id
_entity.type
_entity.pdbx_description
1 polymer ?
#
loop_
_entity_poly.entity_id
_entity_poly.type
_entity_poly.pdbx_seq_one_letter_code
_entity_poly.pdbx_strand_id
1 'polypeptide(L)' 'MDAHKLKGRLRGKWSCSLGADIRMVYEIDDESKEIVVLAVGSHKIYR' A
#
# COMPACT_ATOMS: atom_id res chain seq x y z
N MET A 1 -7.86 -0.15 11.24
CA MET A 1 -7.22 -0.16 9.91
C MET A 1 -5.72 -0.17 10.14
N ASP A 2 -5.03 -1.22 9.70
CA ASP A 2 -3.57 -1.34 9.87
C ASP A 2 -2.85 -0.78 8.65
N ALA A 3 -2.30 0.43 8.78
CA ALA A 3 -1.42 1.03 7.77
C ALA A 3 0.03 0.97 8.23
N HIS A 4 0.94 0.50 7.38
CA HIS A 4 2.36 0.42 7.69
C HIS A 4 3.25 0.60 6.46
N LYS A 5 4.49 1.05 6.69
CA LYS A 5 5.52 1.12 5.65
C LYS A 5 6.01 -0.27 5.27
N LEU A 6 6.14 -0.51 3.97
CA LEU A 6 6.70 -1.73 3.41
C LEU A 6 8.24 -1.71 3.46
N LYS A 7 8.82 -2.91 3.43
CA LYS A 7 10.28 -3.14 3.46
C LYS A 7 10.73 -3.86 2.17
N GLY A 8 12.03 -4.05 2.00
CA GLY A 8 12.60 -4.78 0.85
C GLY A 8 12.43 -4.03 -0.46
N ARG A 9 12.01 -4.72 -1.54
CA ARG A 9 11.84 -4.14 -2.88
C ARG A 9 10.77 -3.03 -2.95
N LEU A 10 9.87 -2.98 -1.97
CA LEU A 10 8.82 -1.96 -1.85
C LEU A 10 9.13 -0.94 -0.74
N ARG A 11 10.39 -0.82 -0.32
CA ARG A 11 10.78 0.16 0.71
C ARG A 11 10.38 1.57 0.30
N GLY A 12 9.71 2.29 1.20
CA GLY A 12 9.19 3.65 0.96
C GLY A 12 7.69 3.68 0.65
N LYS A 13 7.12 2.56 0.21
CA LYS A 13 5.69 2.41 -0.03
C LYS A 13 4.94 2.11 1.25
N TRP A 14 3.64 2.34 1.24
CA TRP A 14 2.72 2.01 2.30
C TRP A 14 1.79 0.88 1.89
N SER A 15 1.30 0.15 2.88
CA SER A 15 0.17 -0.75 2.71
C SER A 15 -0.85 -0.57 3.82
N CYS A 16 -2.12 -0.65 3.47
CA CYS A 16 -3.21 -0.72 4.43
C CYS A 16 -4.21 -1.84 4.08
N SER A 17 -4.88 -2.37 5.11
CA SER A 17 -6.02 -3.28 4.94
C SER A 17 -7.30 -2.48 4.64
N LEU A 18 -8.01 -2.88 3.59
CA LEU A 18 -9.34 -2.37 3.26
C LEU A 18 -10.48 -3.22 3.83
N GLY A 19 -10.14 -4.24 4.65
CA GLY A 19 -11.07 -5.25 5.15
C GLY A 19 -10.95 -6.57 4.40
N ALA A 20 -11.43 -7.65 5.04
CA ALA A 20 -11.24 -9.03 4.59
C ALA A 20 -9.75 -9.32 4.30
N ASP A 21 -9.44 -9.90 3.13
CA ASP A 21 -8.09 -10.18 2.68
C ASP A 21 -7.54 -9.12 1.71
N ILE A 22 -8.25 -8.01 1.51
CA ILE A 22 -7.89 -6.96 0.54
C ILE A 22 -6.87 -6.00 1.14
N ARG A 23 -5.79 -5.77 0.39
CA ARG A 23 -4.77 -4.78 0.68
C ARG A 23 -4.62 -3.79 -0.45
N MET A 24 -4.35 -2.55 -0.05
CA MET A 24 -3.90 -1.50 -0.95
C MET A 24 -2.41 -1.25 -0.71
N VAL A 25 -1.66 -1.03 -1.79
CA VAL A 25 -0.30 -0.50 -1.77
C VAL A 25 -0.31 0.88 -2.40
N TYR A 26 0.27 1.85 -1.73
CA TYR A 26 0.23 3.25 -2.15
C TYR A 26 1.50 3.99 -1.74
N GLU A 27 1.73 5.14 -2.36
CA GLU A 27 2.74 6.13 -1.99
C GLU A 27 2.04 7.44 -1.60
N ILE A 28 2.72 8.24 -0.78
CA ILE A 28 2.26 9.57 -0.38
C ILE A 28 3.19 10.56 -1.06
N ASP A 29 2.66 11.37 -1.96
CA ASP A 29 3.35 12.49 -2.55
C ASP A 29 3.02 13.75 -1.74
N ASP A 30 3.95 14.13 -0.87
CA ASP A 30 3.79 15.31 0.00
C ASP A 30 3.91 16.64 -0.76
N GLU A 31 4.52 16.65 -1.95
CA GLU A 31 4.68 17.85 -2.77
C GLU A 31 3.37 18.15 -3.51
N SER A 32 2.80 17.15 -4.18
CA SER A 32 1.52 17.28 -4.89
C SER A 32 0.30 17.16 -3.98
N LYS A 33 0.48 16.73 -2.72
CA LYS A 33 -0.58 16.41 -1.75
C LYS A 33 -1.50 15.29 -2.23
N GLU A 34 -0.91 14.25 -2.82
CA GLU A 34 -1.64 13.13 -3.40
C GLU A 34 -1.31 11.81 -2.71
N ILE A 35 -2.28 10.89 -2.77
CA ILE A 35 -2.07 9.48 -2.46
C ILE A 35 -2.11 8.72 -3.78
N VAL A 36 -0.98 8.16 -4.18
CA VAL A 36 -0.85 7.42 -5.44
C VAL A 36 -1.06 5.94 -5.17
N VAL A 37 -2.17 5.40 -5.65
CA VAL A 37 -2.49 3.97 -5.50
C VAL A 37 -1.74 3.17 -6.56
N LEU A 38 -0.87 2.26 -6.10
CA LEU A 38 -0.02 1.45 -6.98
C LEU A 38 -0.63 0.08 -7.27
N ALA A 39 -1.33 -0.51 -6.30
CA ALA A 39 -2.00 -1.79 -6.44
C ALA A 39 -3.12 -1.96 -5.40
N VAL A 40 -4.17 -2.69 -5.77
CA VAL A 40 -5.24 -3.15 -4.88
C VAL A 40 -5.55 -4.60 -5.20
N GLY A 41 -5.70 -5.44 -4.18
CA GLY A 41 -6.06 -6.84 -4.37
C GLY A 41 -5.97 -7.65 -3.08
N SER A 42 -6.32 -8.94 -3.16
CA SER A 42 -6.21 -9.85 -2.02
C SER A 42 -4.75 -10.08 -1.61
N HIS A 43 -4.48 -10.51 -0.39
CA HIS A 43 -3.11 -10.79 0.13
C HIS A 43 -2.25 -11.72 -0.77
N LYS A 44 -2.85 -12.36 -1.77
CA LYS A 44 -2.18 -13.14 -2.81
C LYS A 44 -1.35 -12.32 -3.83
N ILE A 45 -1.33 -10.98 -3.78
CA ILE A 45 -0.52 -10.15 -4.73
C ILE A 45 1.01 -10.39 -4.61
N TYR A 46 1.48 -11.13 -3.61
CA TYR A 46 2.91 -11.42 -3.42
C TYR A 46 3.34 -12.82 -3.90
N ARG A 47 2.52 -13.51 -4.72
CA ARG A 47 2.87 -14.83 -5.27
C ARG A 47 3.38 -14.75 -6.70
#